data_AF-A0A519U4W1-F1
#
_entry.id   AF-A0A519U4W1-F1
#
_cell.length_a   1.000
_cell.length_b   1.000
_cell.length_c   1.000
_cell.angle_alpha   90.00
_cell.angle_beta   90.00
_cell.angle_gamma   90.00
#
_symmetry.space_group_name_H-M   'P 1'
#
loop_
_entity.id
_entity.type
_entity.pdbx_description
1 polymer ?
#
loop_
_entity_poly.entity_id
_entity_poly.type
_entity_poly.pdbx_seq_one_letter_code
_entity_poly.pdbx_strand_id
1 'polypeptide(L)'
;DKRVFQKIFKIAEMSKMTEEERELYHSDVKAKSDWNAGIRFAEKKAAEKGLKEGLKKGVKEGLKKGEFKKAVDVARLLKIKAIPIKDISEVTGLSVEEVELL
;
A
#
# COMPACT_ATOMS: atom_id res chain seq x y z
N ASP A 1 -13.92 39.26 -16.62
CA ASP A 1 -13.52 37.98 -15.98
C ASP A 1 -14.72 37.02 -15.99
N LYS A 2 -14.62 35.88 -16.69
CA LYS A 2 -15.75 34.92 -16.87
C LYS A 2 -16.27 34.34 -15.55
N ARG A 3 -15.43 34.27 -14.52
CA ARG A 3 -15.79 33.70 -13.20
C ARG A 3 -16.80 34.55 -12.43
N VAL A 4 -16.77 35.87 -12.59
CA VAL A 4 -17.71 36.79 -11.93
C VAL A 4 -19.09 36.72 -12.58
N PHE A 5 -19.13 36.69 -13.92
CA PHE A 5 -20.39 36.54 -14.67
C PHE A 5 -21.10 35.22 -14.38
N GLN A 6 -20.36 34.11 -14.30
CA GLN A 6 -20.94 32.81 -13.93
C GLN A 6 -21.56 32.81 -12.53
N LYS A 7 -20.93 33.51 -11.57
CA LYS A 7 -21.49 33.64 -10.21
C LYS A 7 -22.78 34.45 -10.20
N ILE A 8 -22.81 35.60 -10.87
CA ILE A 8 -24.01 36.46 -10.95
C ILE A 8 -25.16 35.72 -11.64
N PHE A 9 -24.86 35.02 -12.74
CA PHE A 9 -25.84 34.21 -13.46
C PHE A 9 -26.43 33.09 -12.60
N LYS A 10 -25.58 32.36 -11.88
CA LYS A 10 -26.02 31.30 -10.95
C LYS A 10 -26.88 31.84 -9.81
N ILE A 11 -26.56 33.03 -9.28
CA ILE A 11 -27.39 33.71 -8.25
C ILE A 11 -28.76 34.09 -8.83
N ALA A 12 -28.80 34.63 -10.05
CA ALA A 12 -30.05 34.99 -10.72
C ALA A 12 -30.92 33.77 -11.03
N GLU A 13 -30.33 32.64 -11.44
CA GLU A 13 -31.06 31.37 -11.65
C GLU A 13 -31.62 30.83 -10.33
N MET A 14 -30.82 30.79 -9.25
CA MET A 14 -31.27 30.36 -7.92
C MET A 14 -32.38 31.25 -7.34
N SER A 15 -32.42 32.52 -7.72
CA SER A 15 -33.45 33.48 -7.30
C SER A 15 -34.79 33.28 -8.02
N LYS A 16 -34.80 32.55 -9.15
CA LYS A 16 -36.01 32.21 -9.91
C LYS A 16 -36.62 30.87 -9.51
N MET A 17 -35.90 30.05 -8.75
CA MET A 17 -36.37 28.73 -8.30
C MET A 17 -37.40 28.86 -7.19
N THR A 18 -38.41 27.99 -7.19
CA THR A 18 -39.31 27.82 -6.05
C THR A 18 -38.59 27.18 -4.87
N GLU A 19 -39.19 27.23 -3.68
CA GLU A 19 -38.61 26.59 -2.49
C GLU A 19 -38.43 25.08 -2.70
N GLU A 20 -39.42 24.41 -3.30
CA GLU A 20 -39.37 22.97 -3.61
C GLU A 20 -38.25 22.62 -4.60
N GLU A 21 -38.07 23.41 -5.66
CA GLU A 21 -36.99 23.22 -6.64
C GLU A 21 -35.60 23.42 -6.00
N ARG A 22 -35.50 24.39 -5.07
CA ARG A 22 -34.27 24.66 -4.34
C ARG A 22 -33.93 23.53 -3.37
N GLU A 23 -34.91 22.99 -2.66
CA GLU A 23 -34.75 21.84 -1.78
C GLU A 23 -34.27 20.60 -2.56
N LEU A 24 -34.90 20.32 -3.71
CA LEU A 24 -34.51 19.20 -4.57
C LEU A 24 -33.08 19.37 -5.11
N TYR A 25 -32.71 20.58 -5.53
CA TYR A 25 -31.35 20.89 -5.94
C TYR A 25 -30.34 20.64 -4.81
N HIS A 26 -30.65 21.10 -3.59
CA HIS A 26 -29.78 20.88 -2.43
C HIS A 26 -29.69 19.39 -2.05
N SER A 27 -30.78 18.63 -2.12
CA SER A 27 -30.73 17.19 -1.85
C SER A 27 -29.85 16.45 -2.85
N ASP A 28 -29.91 16.80 -4.13
CA ASP A 28 -29.08 16.21 -5.18
C ASP A 28 -27.61 16.55 -5.00
N VAL A 29 -27.31 17.82 -4.70
CA VAL A 29 -25.94 18.26 -4.42
C VAL A 29 -25.40 17.54 -3.19
N LYS A 30 -26.20 17.39 -2.14
CA LYS A 30 -25.82 16.69 -0.92
C LYS A 30 -25.56 15.21 -1.20
N ALA A 31 -26.46 14.52 -1.90
CA ALA A 31 -26.30 13.10 -2.26
C ALA A 31 -25.01 12.88 -3.07
N LYS A 32 -24.73 13.75 -4.05
CA LYS A 32 -23.47 13.71 -4.81
C LYS A 32 -22.25 13.95 -3.91
N SER A 33 -22.34 14.89 -2.97
CA SER A 33 -21.26 15.18 -2.03
C SER A 33 -20.97 13.99 -1.11
N ASP A 34 -22.00 13.39 -0.53
CA ASP A 34 -21.90 12.24 0.37
C ASP A 34 -21.33 11.02 -0.36
N TRP A 35 -21.79 10.75 -1.58
CA TRP A 35 -21.24 9.69 -2.42
C TRP A 35 -19.75 9.92 -2.71
N ASN A 36 -19.38 11.13 -3.13
CA ASN A 36 -17.97 11.49 -3.39
C ASN A 36 -17.10 11.38 -2.12
N ALA A 37 -17.65 11.73 -0.95
CA ALA A 37 -16.96 11.56 0.31
C ALA A 37 -16.73 10.08 0.64
N GLY A 38 -17.73 9.23 0.39
CA GLY A 38 -17.61 7.78 0.52
C GLY A 38 -16.52 7.18 -0.37
N ILE A 39 -16.47 7.58 -1.64
CA ILE A 39 -15.42 7.14 -2.58
C ILE A 39 -14.03 7.56 -2.10
N ARG A 40 -13.84 8.85 -1.78
CA ARG A 40 -12.54 9.35 -1.28
C ARG A 40 -12.08 8.62 -0.02
N PHE A 41 -13.01 8.33 0.89
CA PHE A 41 -12.70 7.57 2.10
C PHE A 41 -12.26 6.14 1.76
N ALA A 42 -12.97 5.47 0.84
CA ALA A 42 -12.62 4.13 0.38
C ALA A 42 -11.24 4.09 -0.30
N GLU A 43 -10.94 5.04 -1.18
CA GLU A 43 -9.64 5.18 -1.85
C GLU A 43 -8.51 5.37 -0.84
N LYS A 44 -8.68 6.30 0.11
CA LYS A 44 -7.69 6.54 1.18
C LYS A 44 -7.44 5.26 1.99
N LYS A 45 -8.50 4.59 2.41
CA LYS A 45 -8.40 3.36 3.21
C LYS A 45 -7.76 2.22 2.41
N ALA A 46 -8.05 2.11 1.12
CA ALA A 46 -7.43 1.13 0.23
C ALA A 46 -5.93 1.39 0.06
N ALA A 47 -5.53 2.66 -0.15
CA ALA A 47 -4.13 3.04 -0.25
C ALA A 47 -3.36 2.75 1.05
N GLU A 48 -3.91 3.12 2.21
CA GLU A 48 -3.31 2.84 3.51
C GLU A 48 -3.13 1.34 3.77
N LYS A 49 -4.16 0.53 3.46
CA LYS A 49 -4.08 -0.94 3.58
C LYS A 49 -3.05 -1.52 2.63
N GLY A 50 -3.06 -1.11 1.36
CA GLY A 50 -2.13 -1.58 0.34
C GLY A 50 -0.68 -1.28 0.72
N LEU A 51 -0.40 -0.07 1.21
CA LEU A 51 0.93 0.30 1.68
C LEU A 51 1.35 -0.55 2.90
N LYS A 52 0.47 -0.72 3.88
CA LYS A 52 0.76 -1.50 5.09
C LYS A 52 1.03 -2.97 4.77
N GLU A 53 0.22 -3.58 3.91
CA GLU A 53 0.40 -4.96 3.50
C GLU A 53 1.64 -5.15 2.64
N GLY A 54 1.89 -4.24 1.69
CA GLY A 54 3.09 -4.23 0.85
C GLY A 54 4.36 -4.14 1.67
N LEU A 55 4.41 -3.20 2.62
CA LEU A 55 5.56 -3.04 3.51
C LEU A 55 5.77 -4.27 4.39
N LYS A 56 4.71 -4.83 4.98
CA LYS A 56 4.80 -6.04 5.80
C LYS A 56 5.32 -7.25 5.01
N LYS A 57 4.83 -7.45 3.77
CA LYS A 57 5.31 -8.52 2.89
C LYS A 57 6.76 -8.30 2.50
N GLY A 58 7.12 -7.09 2.08
CA GLY A 58 8.47 -6.72 1.67
C GLY A 58 9.50 -6.89 2.79
N VAL A 59 9.20 -6.43 4.01
CA VAL A 59 10.07 -6.61 5.18
C VAL A 59 10.27 -8.09 5.50
N LYS A 60 9.18 -8.88 5.52
CA LYS A 60 9.26 -10.32 5.81
C LYS A 60 10.09 -11.07 4.77
N GLU A 61 9.91 -10.78 3.49
CA GLU A 61 10.68 -11.40 2.42
C GLU A 61 12.14 -10.95 2.43
N GLY A 62 12.39 -9.66 2.68
CA GLY A 62 13.74 -9.10 2.81
C GLY A 62 14.53 -9.71 3.96
N LEU A 63 13.91 -9.87 5.14
CA LEU A 63 14.55 -10.52 6.29
C LEU A 63 14.90 -11.98 5.97
N LYS A 64 13.97 -12.76 5.41
CA LYS A 64 14.23 -14.15 5.02
C LYS A 64 15.38 -14.29 4.01
N LYS A 65 15.38 -13.45 2.97
CA LYS A 65 16.46 -13.43 1.97
C LYS A 65 17.80 -13.03 2.60
N GLY A 66 17.79 -12.07 3.53
CA GLY A 66 18.98 -11.63 4.26
C GLY A 66 19.55 -12.72 5.17
N GLU A 67 18.70 -13.38 5.95
CA GLU A 67 19.07 -14.50 6.83
C GLU A 67 19.66 -15.66 6.01
N PHE A 68 18.99 -16.06 4.93
CA PHE A 68 19.48 -17.12 4.04
C PHE A 68 20.82 -16.74 3.40
N LYS A 69 20.96 -15.52 2.87
CA LYS A 69 22.22 -15.06 2.28
C LYS A 69 23.36 -15.08 3.30
N LYS A 70 23.09 -14.63 4.53
CA LYS A 70 24.08 -14.67 5.61
C LYS A 70 24.45 -16.12 5.96
N ALA A 71 23.49 -17.03 6.03
CA ALA A 71 23.76 -18.45 6.28
C ALA A 71 24.67 -19.04 5.20
N VAL A 72 24.42 -18.73 3.93
CA VAL A 72 25.26 -19.12 2.79
C VAL A 72 26.67 -18.54 2.89
N ASP A 73 26.80 -17.25 3.18
CA ASP A 73 28.11 -16.59 3.30
C ASP A 73 28.93 -17.19 4.46
N VAL A 74 28.28 -17.48 5.59
CA VAL A 74 28.92 -18.17 6.72
C VAL A 74 29.32 -19.60 6.32
N ALA A 75 28.43 -20.38 5.69
CA ALA A 75 28.73 -21.75 5.27
C ALA A 75 29.96 -21.81 4.36
N ARG A 76 30.08 -20.89 3.39
CA ARG A 76 31.26 -20.79 2.52
C ARG A 76 32.54 -20.55 3.29
N LEU A 77 32.52 -19.63 4.26
CA LEU A 77 33.68 -19.34 5.11
C LEU A 77 34.08 -20.55 5.97
N LEU A 78 33.11 -21.29 6.50
CA LEU A 78 33.38 -22.50 7.29
C LEU A 78 33.94 -23.63 6.40
N LYS A 79 33.46 -23.75 5.16
CA LYS A 79 33.97 -24.71 4.17
C LYS A 79 35.43 -24.42 3.81
N ILE A 80 35.79 -23.15 3.61
CA ILE A 80 37.18 -22.71 3.41
C ILE A 80 38.06 -23.08 4.61
N LYS A 81 37.51 -23.05 5.82
CA LYS A 81 38.20 -23.47 7.06
C LYS A 81 38.24 -24.99 7.26
N ALA A 82 37.82 -25.78 6.26
CA ALA A 82 37.78 -27.23 6.28
C ALA A 82 36.95 -27.82 7.45
N ILE A 83 35.92 -27.09 7.90
CA ILE A 83 34.98 -27.61 8.90
C ILE A 83 34.11 -28.70 8.26
N PRO A 84 33.81 -29.80 8.97
CA PRO A 84 32.95 -30.86 8.44
C PRO A 84 31.59 -30.33 7.97
N ILE A 85 31.13 -30.81 6.81
CA ILE A 85 29.88 -30.38 6.17
C ILE A 85 28.68 -30.55 7.10
N LYS A 86 28.67 -31.64 7.88
CA LYS A 86 27.61 -31.91 8.87
C LYS A 86 27.54 -30.81 9.94
N ASP A 87 28.68 -30.38 10.47
CA ASP A 87 28.74 -29.32 11.48
C ASP A 87 28.35 -27.96 10.87
N ILE A 88 28.71 -27.70 9.60
CA ILE A 88 28.29 -26.49 8.88
C ILE A 88 26.77 -26.46 8.70
N SER A 89 26.17 -27.58 8.30
CA SER A 89 24.71 -27.73 8.18
C SER A 89 24.01 -27.44 9.51
N GLU A 90 24.50 -28.00 10.61
CA GLU A 90 23.95 -27.76 11.95
C GLU A 90 24.06 -26.29 12.39
N VAL A 91 25.19 -25.62 12.14
CA VAL A 91 25.41 -24.22 12.56
C VAL A 91 24.66 -23.21 11.69
N THR A 92 24.54 -23.47 10.39
CA THR A 92 23.95 -22.51 9.44
C THR A 92 22.47 -22.76 9.19
N GLY A 93 21.95 -23.93 9.57
CA GLY A 93 20.57 -24.34 9.32
C GLY A 93 20.29 -24.68 7.85
N LEU A 94 21.32 -24.75 7.01
CA LEU A 94 21.25 -25.23 5.62
C LEU A 94 21.26 -26.76 5.60
N SER A 95 20.68 -27.36 4.57
CA SER A 95 20.77 -28.80 4.36
C SER A 95 22.21 -29.22 4.00
N VAL A 96 22.54 -30.50 4.21
CA VAL A 96 23.85 -31.04 3.83
C VAL A 96 24.07 -30.89 2.32
N GLU A 97 23.03 -31.13 1.52
CA GLU A 97 23.09 -30.96 0.05
C GLU A 97 23.33 -29.49 -0.34
N GLU A 98 22.66 -28.54 0.33
CA GLU A 98 22.89 -27.12 0.12
C GLU A 98 24.34 -26.75 0.41
N VAL A 99 24.93 -27.23 1.51
CA VAL A 99 26.32 -26.95 1.88
C VAL A 99 27.31 -27.63 0.92
N GLU A 100 27.00 -28.82 0.41
CA GLU A 100 27.83 -29.51 -0.60
C GLU A 100 27.91 -28.71 -1.90
N LEU A 101 26.80 -28.10 -2.34
CA LEU A 101 26.70 -27.29 -3.55
C LEU A 101 27.38 -25.91 -3.47
N LEU A 102 27.66 -25.40 -2.26
CA LEU A 102 28.26 -24.06 -2.02
C LEU A 102 29.75 -23.98 -2.31
#